data_AF-A0A257QSC1-F1
#
_entry.id   AF-A0A257QSC1-F1
#
_cell.length_a   1.000
_cell.length_b   1.000
_cell.length_c   1.000
_cell.angle_alpha   90.00
_cell.angle_beta   90.00
_cell.angle_gamma   90.00
#
_symmetry.space_group_name_H-M   'P 1'
#
loop_
_entity.id
_entity.type
_entity.pdbx_description
1 polymer ?
#
loop_
_entity_poly.entity_id
_entity_poly.type
_entity_poly.pdbx_seq_one_letter_code
_entity_poly.pdbx_strand_id
1 'polypeptide(L)'
;MALDQHTVSVPTGAQPANTDRTTIGNLADLANLSGAAGVTVTTAVAMADLPAHYSVHVNPGQGCAVFVDGKTNAGFNVHLVPLTSALSIAAGTFDVTVVA
;
A
#
# COMPACT_ATOMS: atom_id res chain seq x y z
N MET A 1 12.09 -19.03 -15.48
CA MET A 1 11.54 -18.05 -16.46
C MET A 1 12.02 -16.68 -16.03
N ALA A 2 12.57 -15.88 -16.94
CA ALA A 2 12.98 -14.51 -16.62
C ALA A 2 11.76 -13.59 -16.73
N LEU A 3 11.52 -12.79 -15.69
CA LEU A 3 10.50 -11.74 -15.71
C LEU A 3 11.05 -10.58 -16.54
N ASP A 4 10.39 -10.23 -17.63
CA ASP A 4 10.66 -8.98 -18.34
C ASP A 4 10.01 -7.84 -17.54
N GLN A 5 10.84 -7.01 -16.89
CA GLN A 5 10.40 -5.92 -16.03
C GLN A 5 10.74 -4.58 -16.69
N HIS A 6 9.69 -3.86 -17.12
CA HIS A 6 9.81 -2.50 -17.62
C HIS A 6 9.35 -1.52 -16.53
N THR A 7 10.24 -0.67 -16.05
CA THR A 7 9.92 0.37 -15.06
C THR A 7 9.81 1.73 -15.74
N VAL A 8 8.67 2.40 -15.57
CA VAL A 8 8.48 3.80 -15.99
C VAL A 8 8.53 4.66 -14.73
N SER A 9 9.41 5.66 -14.70
CA SER A 9 9.45 6.66 -13.63
C SER A 9 9.04 8.01 -14.19
N VAL A 10 8.23 8.73 -13.41
CA VAL A 10 7.78 10.07 -13.73
C VAL A 10 8.33 11.01 -12.65
N PRO A 11 8.87 12.19 -13.00
CA PRO A 11 9.35 13.14 -12.01
C PRO A 11 8.27 13.51 -11.00
N THR A 12 8.67 13.71 -9.75
CA THR A 12 7.81 14.23 -8.69
C THR A 12 7.12 15.52 -9.13
N GLY A 13 5.79 15.59 -8.96
CA GLY A 13 4.98 16.75 -9.34
C GLY A 13 4.57 16.81 -10.81
N ALA A 14 5.01 15.85 -11.65
CA ALA A 14 4.51 15.74 -13.01
C ALA A 14 3.00 15.57 -13.02
N GLN A 15 2.33 16.46 -13.74
CA GLN A 15 0.89 16.40 -13.93
C GLN A 15 0.58 15.58 -15.17
N PRO A 16 -0.57 14.87 -15.18
CA PRO A 16 -1.06 14.26 -16.41
C PRO A 16 -1.16 15.32 -17.51
N ALA A 17 -0.64 15.02 -18.70
CA ALA A 17 -0.74 15.91 -19.85
C ALA A 17 -2.21 16.19 -20.24
N ASN A 18 -3.11 15.27 -19.89
CA ASN A 18 -4.54 15.37 -20.10
C ASN A 18 -5.29 15.09 -18.79
N THR A 19 -6.34 15.86 -18.53
CA THR A 19 -7.16 15.81 -17.30
C THR A 19 -7.97 14.51 -17.15
N ASP A 20 -8.04 13.66 -18.19
CA ASP A 20 -8.78 12.38 -18.20
C ASP A 20 -7.91 11.16 -17.84
N ARG A 21 -6.71 11.39 -17.30
CA ARG A 21 -5.74 10.33 -16.99
C ARG A 21 -5.54 10.21 -15.48
N THR A 22 -5.63 8.97 -14.99
CA THR A 22 -5.37 8.63 -13.59
C THR A 22 -3.88 8.40 -13.36
N THR A 23 -3.40 8.80 -12.19
CA THR A 23 -2.04 8.52 -11.72
C THR A 23 -2.05 7.24 -10.91
N ILE A 24 -1.17 6.30 -11.25
CA ILE A 24 -1.00 5.02 -10.53
C ILE A 24 0.42 4.95 -9.99
N GLY A 25 0.55 4.83 -8.67
CA GLY A 25 1.82 4.54 -7.99
C GLY A 25 1.77 3.15 -7.38
N ASN A 26 2.86 2.39 -7.45
CA ASN A 26 2.94 1.07 -6.81
C ASN A 26 4.18 0.99 -5.92
N LEU A 27 3.97 0.60 -4.66
CA LEU A 27 5.02 0.18 -3.73
C LEU A 27 4.90 -1.33 -3.59
N ALA A 28 5.87 -2.04 -4.15
CA ALA A 28 5.97 -3.48 -3.98
C ALA A 28 6.82 -3.82 -2.75
N ASP A 29 6.60 -5.01 -2.20
CA ASP A 29 7.44 -5.63 -1.18
C ASP A 29 7.61 -4.80 0.11
N LEU A 30 6.56 -4.10 0.56
CA LEU A 30 6.60 -3.33 1.79
C LEU A 30 6.56 -4.27 3.01
N ALA A 31 7.58 -4.20 3.86
CA ALA A 31 7.69 -5.07 5.02
C ALA A 31 6.62 -4.79 6.08
N ASN A 32 5.96 -5.84 6.58
CA ASN A 32 5.09 -5.75 7.76
C ASN A 32 5.69 -6.48 8.97
N LEU A 33 5.32 -6.02 10.17
CA LEU A 33 5.62 -6.70 11.41
C LEU A 33 4.75 -7.95 11.59
N SER A 34 5.17 -8.86 12.47
CA SER A 34 4.31 -9.95 12.95
C SER A 34 3.37 -9.46 14.06
N GLY A 35 2.15 -9.99 14.10
CA GLY A 35 1.17 -9.73 15.15
C GLY A 35 0.71 -11.03 15.81
N ALA A 36 0.47 -10.99 17.13
CA ALA A 36 -0.09 -12.13 17.86
C ALA A 36 -1.55 -12.41 17.44
N ALA A 37 -2.13 -13.50 17.97
CA ALA A 37 -3.49 -13.91 17.63
C ALA A 37 -4.51 -12.80 17.93
N GLY A 38 -5.30 -12.42 16.91
CA GLY A 38 -6.29 -11.34 17.01
C GLY A 38 -5.73 -9.92 17.09
N VAL A 39 -4.41 -9.74 16.96
CA VAL A 39 -3.77 -8.43 17.04
C VAL A 39 -3.58 -7.85 15.64
N THR A 40 -4.08 -6.63 15.44
CA THR A 40 -3.86 -5.86 14.22
C THR A 40 -2.40 -5.40 14.12
N VAL A 41 -1.82 -5.55 12.94
CA VAL A 41 -0.50 -5.00 12.61
C VAL A 41 -0.68 -3.71 11.82
N THR A 42 -0.14 -2.61 12.34
CA THR A 42 -0.14 -1.31 11.65
C THR A 42 1.24 -1.04 11.06
N THR A 43 1.29 -0.71 9.77
CA THR A 43 2.50 -0.30 9.07
C THR A 43 2.30 1.10 8.52
N ALA A 44 3.16 2.04 8.94
CA ALA A 44 3.18 3.39 8.38
C ALA A 44 3.85 3.37 7.00
N VAL A 45 3.13 3.84 5.99
CA VAL A 45 3.61 3.91 4.60
C VAL A 45 3.98 5.34 4.29
N ALA A 46 5.26 5.60 4.07
CA ALA A 46 5.75 6.92 3.67
C ALA A 46 5.76 7.05 2.13
N MET A 47 5.11 8.08 1.61
CA MET A 47 5.12 8.43 0.19
C MET A 47 5.12 9.94 0.05
N ALA A 48 6.02 10.51 -0.75
CA ALA A 48 6.04 11.95 -0.99
C ALA A 48 5.01 12.35 -2.05
N ASP A 49 4.45 13.55 -1.90
CA ASP A 49 3.66 14.26 -2.91
C ASP A 49 2.39 13.52 -3.36
N LEU A 50 1.71 12.85 -2.42
CA LEU A 50 0.40 12.28 -2.68
C LEU A 50 -0.65 13.38 -2.90
N PRO A 51 -1.54 13.24 -3.91
CA PRO A 51 -2.64 14.17 -4.14
C PRO A 51 -3.60 14.26 -2.95
N ALA A 52 -4.41 15.32 -2.88
CA ALA A 52 -5.39 15.49 -1.80
C ALA A 52 -6.48 14.40 -1.79
N HIS A 53 -6.80 13.82 -2.96
CA HIS A 53 -7.78 12.77 -3.12
C HIS A 53 -7.13 11.58 -3.82
N TYR A 54 -7.03 10.45 -3.11
CA TYR A 54 -6.48 9.22 -3.65
C TYR A 54 -7.09 7.99 -2.98
N SER A 55 -7.16 6.91 -3.73
CA SER A 55 -7.50 5.59 -3.25
C SER A 55 -6.24 4.75 -3.04
N VAL A 56 -6.31 3.82 -2.09
CA VAL A 56 -5.21 2.91 -1.76
C VAL A 56 -5.77 1.51 -1.87
N HIS A 57 -5.15 0.69 -2.71
CA HIS A 57 -5.41 -0.72 -2.83
C HIS A 57 -4.22 -1.47 -2.21
N VAL A 58 -4.50 -2.46 -1.37
CA VAL A 58 -3.47 -3.22 -0.67
C VAL A 58 -3.64 -4.69 -1.02
N ASN A 59 -2.56 -5.31 -1.48
CA ASN A 59 -2.46 -6.76 -1.58
C ASN A 59 -1.69 -7.27 -0.36
N PRO A 60 -2.36 -7.84 0.66
CA PRO A 60 -1.73 -8.20 1.92
C PRO A 60 -0.74 -9.37 1.84
N GLY A 61 -0.72 -10.12 0.73
CA GLY A 61 0.14 -11.31 0.58
C GLY A 61 -0.21 -12.48 1.51
N GLN A 62 -1.22 -12.32 2.38
CA GLN A 62 -1.67 -13.31 3.36
C GLN A 62 -3.18 -13.16 3.63
N GLY A 63 -3.78 -14.16 4.27
CA GLY A 63 -5.20 -14.13 4.63
C GLY A 63 -5.50 -13.21 5.81
N CYS A 64 -5.73 -11.94 5.55
CA CYS A 64 -6.16 -10.93 6.54
C CYS A 64 -7.15 -9.94 5.93
N ALA A 65 -7.89 -9.23 6.78
CA ALA A 65 -8.63 -8.04 6.37
C ALA A 65 -7.69 -6.83 6.38
N VAL A 66 -7.93 -5.87 5.50
CA VAL A 66 -7.10 -4.67 5.40
C VAL A 66 -7.95 -3.41 5.46
N PHE A 67 -7.50 -2.42 6.22
CA PHE A 67 -8.02 -1.07 6.13
C PHE A 67 -6.90 -0.02 6.16
N VAL A 68 -7.20 1.17 5.62
CA VAL A 68 -6.25 2.27 5.48
C VAL A 68 -6.81 3.51 6.15
N ASP A 69 -6.02 4.17 6.98
CA ASP A 69 -6.37 5.44 7.62
C ASP A 69 -5.22 6.45 7.56
N GLY A 70 -5.41 7.62 8.19
CA GLY A 70 -4.36 8.62 8.33
C GLY A 70 -3.83 9.14 7.00
N LYS A 71 -4.67 9.18 5.95
CA LYS A 71 -4.28 9.63 4.62
C LYS A 71 -3.85 11.10 4.63
N THR A 72 -2.61 11.34 4.22
CA THR A 72 -2.00 12.66 4.09
C THR A 72 -1.23 12.75 2.78
N ASN A 73 -0.73 13.94 2.43
CA ASN A 73 0.16 14.11 1.29
C ASN A 73 1.53 13.40 1.45
N ALA A 74 1.88 12.96 2.67
CA ALA A 74 3.15 12.35 3.02
C ALA A 74 3.05 10.83 3.27
N GLY A 75 1.85 10.27 3.23
CA GLY A 75 1.65 8.86 3.51
C GLY A 75 0.31 8.53 4.16
N PHE A 76 0.22 7.30 4.66
CA PHE A 76 -0.96 6.71 5.27
C PHE A 76 -0.55 5.50 6.11
N ASN A 77 -1.47 4.97 6.93
CA ASN A 77 -1.23 3.70 7.62
C ASN A 77 -2.02 2.58 6.97
N VAL A 78 -1.37 1.42 6.84
CA VAL A 78 -2.01 0.17 6.44
C VAL A 78 -2.15 -0.72 7.67
N HIS A 79 -3.36 -1.23 7.89
CA HIS A 79 -3.68 -2.10 9.00
C HIS A 79 -4.03 -3.49 8.48
N LEU A 80 -3.26 -4.49 8.89
CA LEU A 80 -3.51 -5.90 8.61
C LEU A 80 -4.19 -6.52 9.84
N VAL A 81 -5.44 -6.93 9.68
CA VAL A 81 -6.29 -7.45 10.75
C VAL A 81 -6.51 -8.94 10.54
N PRO A 82 -6.19 -9.80 11.53
CA PRO A 82 -6.55 -11.21 11.46
C PRO A 82 -8.05 -11.41 11.18
N LEU A 83 -8.40 -12.34 10.28
CA LEU A 83 -9.80 -12.62 9.96
C LEU A 83 -10.58 -13.18 11.17
N THR A 84 -9.88 -13.81 12.11
CA THR A 84 -10.44 -14.31 13.37
C THR A 84 -9.45 -14.07 14.51
N SER A 85 -9.93 -14.08 15.75
CA SER A 85 -9.08 -13.91 16.94
C SER A 85 -8.09 -15.06 17.18
N ALA A 86 -8.26 -16.20 16.49
CA ALA A 86 -7.34 -17.34 16.57
C ALA A 86 -6.15 -17.22 15.61
N LEU A 87 -6.25 -16.37 14.59
CA LEU A 87 -5.21 -16.20 13.58
C LEU A 87 -4.24 -15.08 13.99
N SER A 88 -2.96 -15.30 13.70
CA SER A 88 -1.89 -14.33 13.84
C SER A 88 -1.51 -13.75 12.48
N ILE A 89 -0.80 -12.62 12.48
CA ILE A 89 -0.21 -12.05 11.27
C ILE A 89 1.27 -12.42 11.24
N ALA A 90 1.72 -13.04 10.16
CA ALA A 90 3.13 -13.34 9.98
C ALA A 90 3.89 -12.08 9.50
N ALA A 91 5.16 -11.97 9.88
CA ALA A 91 6.06 -11.00 9.26
C ALA A 91 6.31 -11.41 7.80
N GLY A 92 6.33 -10.44 6.91
CA GLY A 92 6.45 -10.68 5.47
C GLY A 92 6.47 -9.36 4.70
N THR A 93 5.93 -9.40 3.48
CA THR A 93 5.75 -8.22 2.64
C THR A 93 4.34 -8.13 2.10
N PHE A 94 3.91 -6.91 1.76
CA PHE A 94 2.66 -6.63 1.08
C PHE A 94 2.86 -5.54 0.03
N ASP A 95 1.97 -5.49 -0.95
CA ASP A 95 2.03 -4.48 -2.02
C ASP A 95 0.94 -3.43 -1.84
N VAL A 96 1.25 -2.20 -2.23
CA VAL A 96 0.33 -1.07 -2.19
C VAL A 96 0.28 -0.36 -3.52
N THR A 97 -0.92 -0.23 -4.06
CA THR A 97 -1.19 0.60 -5.24
C THR A 97 -2.00 1.83 -4.84
N VAL A 98 -1.48 3.00 -5.17
CA VAL A 98 -2.18 4.28 -5.02
C VAL A 98 -2.75 4.71 -6.36
N VAL A 99 -4.01 5.13 -6.38
CA VAL A 99 -4.71 5.59 -7.58
C VAL A 99 -5.35 6.95 -7.30
N ALA A 100 -5.03 7.94 -8.14
CA ALA A 100 -5.52 9.32 -8.05
C ALA A 100 -5.91 9.88 -9.43
#